data_AF-A0A4Q3DVT9-F1
#
_entry.id   AF-A0A4Q3DVT9-F1
#
_cell.length_a   1.000
_cell.length_b   1.000
_cell.length_c   1.000
_cell.angle_alpha   90.00
_cell.angle_beta   90.00
_cell.angle_gamma   90.00
#
_symmetry.space_group_name_H-M   'P 1'
#
loop_
_entity.id
_entity.type
_entity.pdbx_description
1 polymer ?
#
loop_
_entity_poly.entity_id
_entity_poly.type
_entity_poly.pdbx_seq_one_letter_code
_entity_poly.pdbx_strand_id
1 'polypeptide(L)'
;MSEDIVLWRQILLGVVRDLSDEPLQRRSWFGIGPEESSPDEEIAQFYGNADFERFLDRDDAGLTVGQRRVGQRLLVLIDKYVDTTSFHRNPVDVIDDPRWKEIRTVAAEFVKEMDDA
;
A
#
# COMPACT_ATOMS: atom_id res chain seq x y z
N MET A 1 8.18 3.40 21.79
CA MET A 1 6.97 3.30 20.95
C MET A 1 5.81 2.98 21.85
N SER A 2 4.69 3.71 21.77
CA SER A 2 3.44 3.36 22.46
C SER A 2 2.84 2.06 21.92
N GLU A 3 1.88 1.46 22.62
CA GLU A 3 1.13 0.30 22.09
C GLU A 3 0.36 0.68 20.81
N ASP A 4 -0.18 1.90 20.76
CA ASP A 4 -0.91 2.41 19.60
C ASP A 4 -0.07 2.46 18.32
N ILE A 5 1.21 2.88 18.42
CA ILE A 5 2.08 2.97 17.23
C ILE A 5 2.55 1.58 16.76
N VAL A 6 2.65 0.60 17.65
CA VAL A 6 2.96 -0.79 17.28
C VAL A 6 1.79 -1.40 16.50
N LEU A 7 0.56 -1.23 17.00
CA LEU A 7 -0.64 -1.69 16.31
C LEU A 7 -0.80 -1.01 14.94
N TRP A 8 -0.60 0.30 14.89
CA TRP A 8 -0.68 1.04 13.64
C TRP A 8 0.37 0.55 12.62
N ARG A 9 1.62 0.36 13.05
CA ARG A 9 2.66 -0.23 12.19
C ARG A 9 2.23 -1.59 11.63
N GLN A 10 1.61 -2.44 12.45
CA GLN A 10 1.11 -3.74 11.99
C GLN A 10 -0.01 -3.62 10.96
N ILE A 11 -1.00 -2.76 11.18
CA ILE A 11 -2.10 -2.50 10.24
C ILE A 11 -1.54 -2.00 8.91
N LEU A 12 -0.67 -1.00 8.97
CA LEU A 12 -0.04 -0.41 7.80
C LEU A 12 0.79 -1.44 7.02
N LEU A 13 1.61 -2.24 7.70
CA LEU A 13 2.37 -3.30 7.03
C LEU A 13 1.47 -4.38 6.42
N GLY A 14 0.33 -4.69 7.03
CA GLY A 14 -0.68 -5.55 6.42
C GLY A 14 -1.17 -4.98 5.09
N VAL A 15 -1.65 -3.74 5.10
CA VAL A 15 -2.16 -3.07 3.91
C VAL A 15 -1.11 -2.95 2.80
N VAL A 16 0.14 -2.60 3.13
CA VAL A 16 1.20 -2.45 2.13
C VAL A 16 1.69 -3.81 1.61
N ARG A 17 1.64 -4.88 2.42
CA ARG A 17 1.90 -6.24 1.96
C ARG A 17 0.86 -6.68 0.95
N ASP A 18 -0.42 -6.46 1.24
CA ASP A 18 -1.51 -6.77 0.32
C ASP A 18 -1.34 -6.00 -1.01
N LEU A 19 -1.03 -4.70 -0.92
CA LEU A 19 -0.72 -3.85 -2.08
C LEU A 19 0.44 -4.38 -2.93
N SER A 20 1.41 -5.06 -2.33
CA SER A 20 2.57 -5.63 -3.02
C SER A 20 2.32 -7.02 -3.65
N ASP A 21 1.22 -7.69 -3.29
CA ASP A 21 0.96 -9.09 -3.62
C ASP A 21 0.03 -9.21 -4.85
N GLU A 22 0.64 -9.35 -6.04
CA GLU A 22 -0.13 -9.58 -7.27
C GLU A 22 -0.98 -10.86 -7.23
N PRO A 23 -0.48 -12.03 -6.78
CA PRO A 23 -1.32 -13.22 -6.60
C PRO A 23 -2.57 -12.98 -5.74
N LEU A 24 -2.44 -12.26 -4.62
CA LEU A 24 -3.57 -11.90 -3.77
C LEU A 24 -4.55 -11.00 -4.51
N GLN A 25 -4.09 -9.92 -5.14
CA GLN A 25 -4.91 -9.01 -5.95
C GLN A 25 -5.65 -9.75 -7.06
N ARG A 26 -4.98 -10.65 -7.79
CA ARG A 26 -5.61 -11.47 -8.83
C ARG A 26 -6.70 -12.37 -8.25
N ARG A 27 -6.50 -12.91 -7.05
CA ARG A 27 -7.50 -13.76 -6.41
C ARG A 27 -8.70 -12.97 -5.91
N SER A 28 -8.46 -11.85 -5.23
CA SER A 28 -9.49 -11.07 -4.56
C SER A 28 -10.29 -10.18 -5.52
N TRP A 29 -9.63 -9.55 -6.49
CA TRP A 29 -10.28 -8.62 -7.41
C TRP A 29 -11.10 -9.30 -8.50
N PHE A 30 -10.80 -10.55 -8.81
CA PHE A 30 -11.46 -11.32 -9.86
C PHE A 30 -12.39 -12.41 -9.29
N GLY A 31 -12.62 -12.43 -7.97
CA GLY A 31 -13.52 -13.37 -7.31
C GLY A 31 -13.08 -14.84 -7.43
N ILE A 32 -11.77 -15.08 -7.51
CA ILE A 32 -11.19 -16.44 -7.62
C ILE A 32 -10.96 -17.04 -6.22
N GLY A 33 -10.66 -16.19 -5.23
CA GLY A 33 -10.41 -16.59 -3.84
C GLY A 33 -11.63 -16.41 -2.93
N PRO A 34 -11.55 -16.87 -1.66
CA PRO A 34 -12.51 -16.52 -0.61
C PRO A 34 -12.45 -15.04 -0.19
N GLU A 35 -11.37 -14.34 -0.55
CA GLU A 35 -11.22 -12.90 -0.33
C GLU A 35 -11.98 -12.14 -1.43
N GLU A 36 -12.69 -11.08 -1.05
CA GLU A 36 -13.36 -10.18 -1.99
C GLU A 36 -12.80 -8.77 -1.79
N SER A 37 -12.27 -8.18 -2.85
CA SER A 37 -11.77 -6.81 -2.83
C SER A 37 -11.79 -6.20 -4.23
N SER A 38 -11.26 -4.99 -4.37
CA SER A 38 -11.15 -4.24 -5.62
C SER A 38 -9.96 -3.28 -5.56
N PRO A 39 -9.47 -2.78 -6.71
CA PRO A 39 -8.44 -1.75 -6.73
C PRO A 39 -8.81 -0.52 -5.89
N ASP A 40 -10.07 -0.10 -5.94
CA ASP A 40 -10.54 1.06 -5.21
C ASP A 40 -10.59 0.82 -3.70
N GLU A 41 -10.98 -0.38 -3.26
CA GLU A 41 -10.91 -0.76 -1.85
C GLU A 41 -9.47 -0.82 -1.35
N GLU A 42 -8.53 -1.38 -2.12
CA GLU A 42 -7.12 -1.44 -1.71
C GLU A 42 -6.51 -0.05 -1.57
N ILE A 43 -6.81 0.86 -2.50
CA ILE A 43 -6.45 2.28 -2.39
C ILE A 43 -7.11 2.92 -1.16
N ALA A 44 -8.38 2.63 -0.90
CA ALA A 44 -9.09 3.15 0.27
C ALA A 44 -8.49 2.62 1.59
N GLN A 45 -8.04 1.37 1.64
CA GLN A 45 -7.33 0.80 2.79
C GLN A 45 -6.00 1.54 3.03
N PHE A 46 -5.27 1.87 1.96
CA PHE A 46 -4.01 2.60 2.04
C PHE A 46 -4.15 4.01 2.63
N TYR A 47 -5.12 4.80 2.18
CA TYR A 47 -5.34 6.15 2.72
C TYR A 47 -6.15 6.17 4.02
N GLY A 48 -7.13 5.27 4.17
CA GLY A 48 -8.05 5.27 5.30
C GLY A 48 -7.50 4.46 6.48
N ASN A 49 -7.43 3.15 6.32
CA ASN A 49 -7.11 2.25 7.43
C ASN A 49 -5.64 2.32 7.84
N ALA A 50 -4.73 2.44 6.87
CA ALA A 50 -3.31 2.61 7.15
C ALA A 50 -2.92 4.06 7.49
N ASP A 51 -3.73 5.06 7.12
CA ASP A 51 -3.43 6.51 7.27
C ASP A 51 -1.95 6.79 6.97
N PHE A 52 -1.51 6.30 5.79
CA PHE A 52 -0.09 6.07 5.48
C PHE A 52 0.73 7.36 5.51
N GLU A 53 0.18 8.46 5.00
CA GLU A 53 0.79 9.79 5.05
C GLU A 53 1.08 10.21 6.49
N ARG A 54 0.06 10.12 7.37
CA ARG A 54 0.22 10.50 8.76
C ARG A 54 1.21 9.60 9.49
N PHE A 55 1.25 8.31 9.18
CA PHE A 55 2.25 7.41 9.75
C PHE A 55 3.68 7.82 9.37
N LEU A 56 3.90 8.18 8.11
CA LEU A 56 5.21 8.66 7.66
C LEU A 56 5.63 9.93 8.36
N ASP A 57 4.70 10.84 8.67
CA ASP A 57 5.01 12.13 9.29
C ASP A 57 5.26 12.07 10.80
N ARG A 58 4.96 10.95 11.46
CA ARG A 58 5.15 10.81 12.90
C ARG A 58 6.61 10.63 13.30
N ASP A 59 7.05 11.42 14.27
CA ASP A 59 8.40 11.30 14.86
C ASP A 59 8.55 10.05 15.72
N ASP A 60 7.45 9.60 16.36
CA ASP A 60 7.44 8.42 17.22
C ASP A 60 7.24 7.09 16.47
N ALA A 61 7.10 7.13 15.14
CA ALA A 61 7.03 5.95 14.28
C ALA A 61 8.37 5.20 14.17
N GLY A 62 9.47 5.82 14.62
CA GLY A 62 10.79 5.18 14.67
C GLY A 62 11.33 4.78 13.30
N LEU A 63 10.94 5.50 12.24
CA LEU A 63 11.38 5.24 10.88
C LEU A 63 12.80 5.77 10.64
N THR A 64 13.62 4.98 9.96
CA THR A 64 14.89 5.45 9.41
C THR A 64 14.66 6.40 8.24
N VAL A 65 15.70 7.16 7.86
CA VAL A 65 15.65 8.02 6.66
C VAL A 65 15.39 7.19 5.40
N GLY A 66 15.90 5.96 5.32
CA GLY A 66 15.67 5.03 4.21
C GLY A 66 14.21 4.61 4.12
N GLN A 67 13.65 4.09 5.22
CA GLN A 67 12.24 3.69 5.32
C GLN A 67 11.30 4.84 4.97
N ARG A 68 11.55 6.03 5.51
CA ARG A 68 10.74 7.22 5.21
C ARG A 68 10.81 7.59 3.73
N ARG A 69 11.99 7.53 3.13
CA ARG A 69 12.18 7.85 1.71
C ARG A 69 11.43 6.88 0.79
N VAL A 70 11.49 5.58 1.06
CA VAL A 70 10.76 4.57 0.28
C VAL A 70 9.26 4.74 0.46
N GLY A 71 8.79 4.99 1.69
CA GLY A 71 7.38 5.28 1.96
C GLY A 71 6.89 6.53 1.23
N GLN A 72 7.64 7.62 1.26
CA GLN A 72 7.28 8.85 0.52
C GLN A 72 7.18 8.61 -0.99
N ARG A 73 8.08 7.80 -1.55
CA ARG A 73 8.01 7.42 -2.96
C ARG A 73 6.75 6.60 -3.26
N LEU A 74 6.37 5.66 -2.38
CA LEU A 74 5.14 4.89 -2.53
C LEU A 74 3.91 5.81 -2.53
N LEU A 75 3.82 6.72 -1.56
CA LEU A 75 2.72 7.69 -1.45
C LEU A 75 2.56 8.50 -2.75
N VAL A 76 3.66 9.08 -3.24
CA VAL A 76 3.67 9.88 -4.49
C VAL A 76 3.21 9.07 -5.71
N LEU A 77 3.57 7.78 -5.79
CA LEU A 77 3.14 6.93 -6.91
C LEU A 77 1.65 6.66 -6.86
N ILE A 78 1.09 6.37 -5.68
CA ILE A 78 -0.34 6.13 -5.52
C ILE A 78 -1.13 7.42 -5.76
N ASP A 79 -0.68 8.56 -5.22
CA ASP A 79 -1.31 9.88 -5.47
C ASP A 79 -1.39 10.15 -6.97
N LYS A 80 -0.26 10.02 -7.67
CA LYS A 80 -0.19 10.21 -9.12
C LYS A 80 -1.08 9.23 -9.88
N TYR A 81 -1.15 7.97 -9.42
CA TYR A 81 -2.02 6.97 -10.03
C TYR A 81 -3.48 7.37 -9.86
N VAL A 82 -3.88 7.79 -8.66
CA VAL A 82 -5.24 8.22 -8.34
C VAL A 82 -5.65 9.44 -9.17
N ASP A 83 -4.78 10.44 -9.29
CA ASP A 83 -5.02 11.68 -10.04
C ASP A 83 -5.15 11.46 -11.56
N THR A 84 -4.56 10.38 -12.09
CA THR A 84 -4.50 10.10 -13.54
C THR A 84 -5.37 8.93 -13.98
N THR A 85 -6.28 8.47 -13.12
CA THR A 85 -7.19 7.35 -13.39
C THR A 85 -8.63 7.71 -13.04
N SER A 86 -9.59 7.01 -13.64
CA SER A 86 -11.00 7.23 -13.35
C SER A 86 -11.35 6.82 -11.92
N PHE A 87 -12.31 7.53 -11.35
CA PHE A 87 -13.08 7.04 -10.21
C PHE A 87 -13.87 5.80 -10.68
N HIS A 88 -13.79 4.68 -9.95
CA HIS A 88 -14.19 3.33 -10.39
C HIS A 88 -13.19 2.67 -11.33
N ARG A 89 -12.17 2.02 -10.76
CA ARG A 89 -11.12 1.33 -11.52
C ARG A 89 -11.48 -0.14 -11.72
N ASN A 90 -11.53 -0.57 -12.98
CA ASN A 90 -11.79 -1.96 -13.31
C ASN A 90 -10.54 -2.83 -13.04
N PRO A 91 -10.64 -3.93 -12.28
CA PRO A 91 -9.52 -4.86 -12.05
C PRO A 91 -8.74 -5.26 -13.31
N VAL A 92 -9.45 -5.45 -14.44
CA VAL A 92 -8.84 -5.84 -15.72
C VAL A 92 -7.85 -4.79 -16.23
N ASP A 93 -8.17 -3.52 -16.04
CA ASP A 93 -7.35 -2.41 -16.51
C ASP A 93 -6.19 -2.10 -15.54
N VAL A 94 -6.37 -2.39 -14.24
CA VAL A 94 -5.39 -2.08 -13.19
C VAL A 94 -4.32 -3.16 -13.05
N ILE A 95 -4.70 -4.44 -13.04
CA ILE A 95 -3.81 -5.52 -12.57
C ILE A 95 -2.50 -5.59 -13.37
N ASP A 96 -2.57 -5.26 -14.66
CA ASP A 96 -1.46 -5.29 -15.59
C ASP A 96 -0.94 -3.90 -16.01
N ASP A 97 -1.50 -2.81 -15.46
CA ASP A 97 -1.05 -1.44 -15.69
C ASP A 97 0.42 -1.29 -15.24
N PRO A 98 1.33 -0.82 -16.11
CA PRO A 98 2.73 -0.59 -15.75
C PRO A 98 2.91 0.33 -14.53
N ARG A 99 2.02 1.33 -14.36
CA ARG A 99 2.06 2.25 -13.21
C ARG A 99 1.69 1.53 -11.91
N TRP A 100 0.73 0.62 -11.97
CA TRP A 100 0.35 -0.20 -10.81
C TRP A 100 1.42 -1.25 -10.47
N LYS A 101 2.07 -1.84 -11.49
CA LYS A 101 3.26 -2.69 -11.28
C LYS A 101 4.39 -1.95 -10.57
N GLU A 102 4.60 -0.68 -10.89
CA GLU A 102 5.56 0.15 -10.18
C GLU A 102 5.16 0.36 -8.72
N ILE A 103 3.89 0.67 -8.43
CA ILE A 103 3.34 0.76 -7.07
C ILE A 103 3.61 -0.54 -6.30
N ARG A 104 3.26 -1.72 -6.85
CA ARG A 104 3.53 -3.02 -6.23
C ARG A 104 5.01 -3.20 -5.90
N THR A 105 5.88 -2.83 -6.84
CA THR A 105 7.34 -2.95 -6.67
C THR A 105 7.85 -2.10 -5.50
N VAL A 106 7.40 -0.84 -5.40
CA VAL A 106 7.80 0.06 -4.31
C VAL A 106 7.16 -0.32 -2.99
N ALA A 107 5.93 -0.87 -3.00
CA ALA A 107 5.30 -1.44 -1.82
C ALA A 107 6.12 -2.62 -1.25
N ALA A 108 6.58 -3.54 -2.12
CA ALA A 108 7.46 -4.63 -1.72
C ALA A 108 8.81 -4.13 -1.16
N GLU A 109 9.39 -3.07 -1.77
CA GLU A 109 10.59 -2.41 -1.26
C GLU A 109 10.36 -1.85 0.15
N PHE A 110 9.24 -1.18 0.38
CA PHE A 110 8.89 -0.64 1.69
C PHE A 110 8.72 -1.73 2.74
N VAL A 111 7.99 -2.81 2.44
CA VAL A 111 7.81 -3.95 3.35
C VAL A 111 9.17 -4.54 3.75
N LYS A 112 10.06 -4.73 2.78
CA LYS A 112 11.41 -5.25 3.02
C LYS A 112 12.21 -4.34 3.96
N GLU A 113 12.25 -3.04 3.68
CA GLU A 113 12.95 -2.06 4.53
C GLU A 113 12.39 -2.02 5.96
N MET A 114 11.12 -2.36 6.14
CA MET A 114 10.46 -2.41 7.44
C MET A 114 10.70 -3.71 8.21
N ASP A 115 10.90 -4.83 7.50
CA ASP A 115 11.19 -6.15 8.10
C ASP A 115 12.68 -6.34 8.43
N ASP A 116 13.58 -5.64 7.72
CA ASP A 116 15.04 -5.69 7.94
C ASP A 116 15.53 -4.81 9.13
N ALA A 117 14.62 -4.17 9.88
CA ALA A 117 14.90 -3.19 10.94
C ALA A 117 14.57 -3.68 12.36
#